data_AF-A0A482VH96-F1
#
_entry.id   AF-A0A482VH96-F1
#
_cell.length_a   1.000
_cell.length_b   1.000
_cell.length_c   1.000
_cell.angle_alpha   90.00
_cell.angle_beta   90.00
_cell.angle_gamma   90.00
#
_symmetry.space_group_name_H-M   'P 1'
#
loop_
_entity.id
_entity.type
_entity.pdbx_description
1 polymer ?
#
loop_
_entity_poly.entity_id
_entity_poly.type
_entity_poly.pdbx_seq_one_letter_code
_entity_poly.pdbx_strand_id
1 'polypeptide(L)'
;MGGGHHEPYKVPDYRIYKVEDIPQLATTQRALAAQGLKDPWLRNEVWRYDPKIWGTEKTRVRGFFLRGFKTGFAAFLVTIAATAVYDKMHPSEHGHHDH
;
A
#
# COMPACT_ATOMS: atom_id res chain seq x y z
N MET A 1 8.91 36.28 -9.10
CA MET A 1 7.89 36.77 -8.16
C MET A 1 7.60 35.67 -7.15
N GLY A 2 7.56 36.02 -5.85
CA GLY A 2 6.91 35.21 -4.81
C GLY A 2 7.78 34.17 -4.09
N GLY A 3 8.66 34.64 -3.19
CA GLY A 3 9.20 33.77 -2.14
C GLY A 3 8.09 33.39 -1.15
N GLY A 4 7.63 32.15 -1.23
CA GLY A 4 6.72 31.57 -0.23
C GLY A 4 7.48 31.30 1.05
N HIS A 5 7.36 32.18 2.04
CA HIS A 5 7.70 31.85 3.43
C HIS A 5 6.77 30.71 3.87
N HIS A 6 7.23 29.46 3.76
CA HIS A 6 6.60 28.35 4.46
C HIS A 6 6.65 28.68 5.96
N GLU A 7 5.50 28.65 6.63
CA GLU A 7 5.47 28.66 8.09
C GLU A 7 6.41 27.55 8.61
N PRO A 8 7.16 27.78 9.70
CA PRO A 8 8.01 26.73 10.28
C PRO A 8 7.19 25.47 10.53
N TYR A 9 7.71 24.32 10.11
CA TYR A 9 7.06 23.03 10.35
C TYR A 9 6.75 22.89 11.85
N LYS A 10 5.46 22.71 12.18
CA LYS A 10 5.02 22.55 13.55
C LYS A 10 5.30 21.12 13.98
N VAL A 11 6.31 20.95 14.84
CA VAL A 11 6.63 19.65 15.42
C VAL A 11 5.45 19.20 16.29
N PRO A 12 4.90 18.00 16.06
CA PRO A 12 3.79 17.49 16.86
C PRO A 12 4.22 17.20 18.31
N ASP A 13 3.26 17.24 19.24
CA ASP A 13 3.51 16.96 20.66
C ASP A 13 4.12 15.56 20.84
N TYR A 14 5.23 15.47 21.57
CA TYR A 14 5.93 14.22 21.84
C TYR A 14 5.07 13.18 22.59
N ARG A 15 4.03 13.61 23.31
CA ARG A 15 3.15 12.74 24.13
C ARG A 15 2.24 11.85 23.30
N ILE A 16 2.09 12.13 22.01
CA ILE A 16 1.31 11.29 21.11
C ILE A 16 1.98 9.94 20.85
N TYR A 17 3.30 9.86 21.03
CA TYR A 17 4.07 8.65 20.79
C TYR A 17 4.06 7.75 22.02
N LYS A 18 3.22 6.71 21.98
CA LYS A 18 3.08 5.70 23.02
C LYS A 18 3.58 4.36 22.52
N VAL A 19 4.34 3.66 23.36
CA VAL A 19 4.94 2.37 23.02
C VAL A 19 3.88 1.28 22.95
N GLU A 20 2.84 1.41 23.77
CA GLU A 20 1.73 0.49 23.90
C GLU A 20 0.86 0.41 22.64
N ASP A 21 0.84 1.48 21.84
CA ASP A 21 0.07 1.55 20.60
C ASP A 21 0.72 0.75 19.46
N ILE A 22 2.01 0.40 19.59
CA ILE A 22 2.76 -0.34 18.58
C ILE A 22 3.01 -1.77 19.07
N PRO A 23 2.37 -2.79 18.47
CA PRO A 23 2.46 -4.18 18.97
C PRO A 23 3.87 -4.74 18.93
N GLN A 24 4.67 -4.35 17.94
CA GLN A 24 6.07 -4.77 17.77
C GLN A 24 6.95 -4.24 18.91
N LEU A 25 6.84 -2.94 19.25
CA LEU A 25 7.61 -2.33 20.33
C LEU A 25 7.14 -2.79 21.72
N ALA A 26 5.83 -2.98 21.91
CA ALA A 26 5.29 -3.57 23.14
C ALA A 26 5.82 -4.99 23.38
N THR A 27 6.01 -5.78 22.31
CA THR A 27 6.60 -7.13 22.40
C THR A 27 8.07 -7.07 22.78
N THR A 28 8.85 -6.17 22.15
CA THR A 28 10.26 -5.94 22.51
C THR A 28 10.39 -5.47 23.97
N GLN A 29 9.53 -4.57 24.42
CA GLN A 29 9.52 -4.11 25.81
C GLN A 29 9.29 -5.26 26.79
N ARG A 30 8.35 -6.17 26.50
CA ARG A 30 8.09 -7.36 27.33
C ARG A 30 9.27 -8.33 27.32
N ALA A 31 9.89 -8.54 26.16
CA ALA A 31 11.05 -9.42 26.03
C ALA A 31 12.26 -8.90 26.81
N LEU A 32 12.51 -7.58 26.76
CA LEU A 32 13.55 -6.93 27.57
C LEU A 32 13.22 -7.02 29.06
N ALA A 33 11.97 -6.74 29.43
CA ALA A 33 11.54 -6.82 30.83
C ALA A 33 11.68 -8.24 31.40
N ALA A 34 11.44 -9.28 30.59
CA ALA A 34 11.67 -10.67 30.99
C ALA A 34 13.14 -10.97 31.31
N GLN A 35 14.08 -10.19 30.79
CA GLN A 35 15.51 -10.25 31.07
C GLN A 35 15.94 -9.24 32.16
N GLY A 36 14.99 -8.52 32.77
CA GLY A 36 15.29 -7.43 33.72
C GLY A 36 15.84 -6.16 33.06
N LEU A 37 15.76 -6.03 31.73
CA LEU A 37 16.24 -4.89 30.97
C LEU A 37 15.11 -3.93 30.62
N LYS A 38 15.45 -2.64 30.48
CA LYS A 38 14.54 -1.58 30.05
C LYS A 38 15.25 -0.68 29.05
N ASP A 39 14.71 -0.59 27.84
CA ASP A 39 15.20 0.30 26.80
C ASP A 39 14.53 1.69 26.90
N PRO A 40 15.28 2.78 27.16
CA PRO A 40 14.74 4.14 27.22
C PRO A 40 14.37 4.73 25.86
N TRP A 41 14.85 4.16 24.75
CA TRP A 41 14.67 4.70 23.40
C TRP A 41 13.44 4.17 22.68
N LEU A 42 12.71 3.20 23.24
CA LEU A 42 11.52 2.62 22.61
C LEU A 42 10.48 3.66 22.18
N ARG A 43 10.32 4.75 22.92
CA ARG A 43 9.38 5.83 22.54
C ARG A 43 9.82 6.54 21.26
N ASN A 44 11.12 6.70 21.05
CA ASN A 44 11.67 7.36 19.86
C ASN A 44 11.37 6.58 18.58
N GLU A 45 11.26 5.25 18.66
CA GLU A 45 11.00 4.41 17.49
C GLU A 45 9.51 4.35 17.11
N VAL A 46 8.59 4.84 17.95
CA VAL A 46 7.14 4.70 17.75
C VAL A 46 6.68 5.24 16.40
N TRP A 47 7.14 6.44 16.01
CA TRP A 47 6.72 7.06 14.75
C TRP A 47 7.11 6.24 13.51
N ARG A 48 8.20 5.47 13.61
CA ARG A 48 8.71 4.65 12.51
C ARG A 48 7.82 3.44 12.24
N TYR A 49 7.18 2.94 13.29
CA TYR A 49 6.30 1.77 13.22
C TYR A 49 4.82 2.14 13.19
N ASP A 50 4.47 3.44 13.16
CA ASP A 50 3.09 3.90 13.15
C ASP A 50 2.34 3.43 11.88
N PRO A 51 1.32 2.58 12.00
CA PRO A 51 0.52 2.11 10.87
C PRO A 51 -0.28 3.23 10.20
N LYS A 52 -0.53 4.36 10.88
CA LYS A 52 -1.25 5.51 10.30
C LYS A 52 -0.40 6.22 9.26
N ILE A 53 0.91 6.29 9.49
CA ILE A 53 1.85 6.96 8.60
C ILE A 53 2.24 6.03 7.45
N TRP A 54 2.59 4.79 7.77
CA TRP A 54 3.19 3.89 6.79
C TRP A 54 2.22 2.83 6.24
N GLY A 55 1.01 2.74 6.77
CA GLY A 55 0.07 1.67 6.48
C GLY A 55 0.48 0.33 7.11
N THR A 56 -0.50 -0.56 7.24
CA THR A 56 -0.27 -1.95 7.67
C THR A 56 0.50 -2.74 6.60
N GLU A 57 1.28 -3.73 7.02
CA GLU A 57 2.02 -4.64 6.12
C GLU A 57 1.13 -5.22 5.01
N LYS A 58 -0.08 -5.67 5.37
CA LYS A 58 -1.08 -6.19 4.42
C LYS A 58 -1.44 -5.19 3.33
N THR A 59 -1.58 -3.92 3.69
CA THR A 59 -1.91 -2.84 2.75
C THR A 59 -0.74 -2.57 1.80
N ARG A 60 0.51 -2.64 2.29
CA ARG A 60 1.70 -2.48 1.45
C ARG A 60 1.87 -3.63 0.47
N VAL A 61 1.72 -4.87 0.94
CA VAL A 61 1.79 -6.07 0.10
C VAL A 61 0.71 -6.03 -0.97
N ARG A 62 -0.53 -5.75 -0.60
CA ARG A 62 -1.63 -5.60 -1.56
C ARG A 62 -1.37 -4.46 -2.53
N GLY A 63 -0.88 -3.33 -2.05
CA GLY A 63 -0.54 -2.18 -2.87
C GLY A 63 0.56 -2.48 -3.88
N PHE A 64 1.55 -3.29 -3.51
CA PHE A 64 2.61 -3.75 -4.41
C PHE A 64 2.08 -4.68 -5.50
N PHE A 65 1.36 -5.73 -5.13
CA PHE A 65 0.87 -6.73 -6.08
C PHE A 65 -0.30 -6.25 -6.95
N LEU A 66 -1.21 -5.46 -6.39
CA LEU A 66 -2.39 -4.97 -7.11
C LEU A 66 -2.17 -3.57 -7.71
N ARG A 67 -0.91 -3.08 -7.75
CA ARG A 67 -0.60 -1.81 -8.39
C ARG A 67 -0.94 -1.89 -9.87
N GLY A 68 -1.86 -1.05 -10.33
CA GLY A 68 -2.28 -1.02 -11.73
C GLY A 68 -3.22 -2.15 -12.15
N PHE A 69 -3.61 -3.05 -11.24
CA PHE A 69 -4.55 -4.13 -11.56
C PHE A 69 -5.89 -3.57 -12.08
N LYS A 70 -6.39 -2.48 -11.49
CA LYS A 70 -7.64 -1.83 -11.93
C LYS A 70 -7.58 -1.33 -13.36
N THR A 71 -6.49 -0.63 -13.72
CA THR A 71 -6.29 -0.07 -15.06
C THR A 71 -6.05 -1.18 -16.09
N GLY A 72 -5.25 -2.19 -15.73
CA GLY A 72 -5.02 -3.36 -16.57
C GLY A 72 -6.30 -4.16 -16.82
N PHE A 73 -7.11 -4.38 -15.78
CA PHE A 73 -8.38 -5.09 -15.90
C PHE A 73 -9.39 -4.33 -16.75
N ALA A 74 -9.45 -3.00 -16.62
CA ALA A 74 -10.29 -2.17 -17.48
C ALA A 74 -9.87 -2.27 -18.95
N ALA A 75 -8.57 -2.16 -19.25
CA ALA A 75 -8.06 -2.33 -20.61
C ALA A 75 -8.36 -3.73 -21.17
N PHE A 76 -8.19 -4.76 -20.35
CA PHE A 76 -8.53 -6.15 -20.71
C PHE A 76 -10.00 -6.31 -21.12
N LEU A 77 -10.93 -5.74 -20.35
CA LEU A 77 -12.37 -5.78 -20.70
C LEU A 77 -12.67 -5.03 -22.00
N VAL A 78 -12.03 -3.87 -22.21
CA VAL A 78 -12.16 -3.12 -23.46
C VAL A 78 -11.68 -3.95 -24.65
N THR A 79 -10.54 -4.64 -24.50
CA THR A 79 -10.02 -5.52 -25.55
C THR A 79 -10.98 -6.67 -25.86
N ILE A 80 -11.54 -7.35 -24.84
CA ILE A 80 -12.54 -8.42 -25.07
C ILE A 80 -13.75 -7.89 -25.84
N ALA A 81 -14.29 -6.75 -25.44
CA ALA A 81 -15.43 -6.15 -26.11
C ALA A 81 -15.11 -5.76 -27.56
N ALA A 82 -13.93 -5.19 -27.80
CA ALA A 82 -13.47 -4.83 -29.14
C ALA A 82 -13.29 -6.08 -30.03
N THR A 83 -12.68 -7.15 -29.52
CA THR A 83 -12.51 -8.41 -30.26
C THR A 83 -13.86 -9.04 -30.58
N ALA A 84 -14.78 -9.11 -29.61
CA ALA A 84 -16.12 -9.66 -29.85
C ALA A 84 -16.92 -8.86 -30.89
N VAL A 85 -16.81 -7.53 -30.90
CA VAL A 85 -17.43 -6.69 -31.92
C VAL A 85 -16.74 -6.90 -33.28
N TYR A 86 -15.41 -6.98 -33.30
CA TYR A 86 -14.64 -7.20 -34.53
C TYR A 86 -15.00 -8.54 -35.18
N ASP A 87 -15.04 -9.63 -34.42
CA ASP A 87 -15.40 -10.97 -34.90
C ASP A 87 -16.83 -11.03 -35.43
N LYS A 88 -17.74 -10.24 -34.83
CA LYS A 88 -19.13 -10.14 -35.30
C LYS A 88 -19.27 -9.33 -36.60
N MET A 89 -18.43 -8.31 -36.78
CA MET A 89 -18.45 -7.43 -37.96
C MET A 89 -17.65 -8.02 -39.13
N HIS A 90 -16.61 -8.82 -38.84
CA HIS A 90 -15.81 -9.56 -39.81
C HIS A 90 -15.85 -11.05 -39.45
N PRO A 91 -17.02 -11.70 -39.56
CA PRO A 91 -17.08 -13.15 -39.36
C PRO A 91 -16.10 -13.78 -40.35
N SER A 92 -15.11 -14.51 -39.83
CA SER A 92 -14.22 -15.29 -40.68
C SER A 92 -15.10 -16.26 -41.46
N GLU A 93 -15.07 -16.16 -42.80
CA GLU A 93 -15.54 -17.23 -43.67
C GLU A 93 -14.68 -18.46 -43.35
N HIS A 94 -15.13 -19.29 -42.42
CA HIS A 94 -14.73 -20.68 -42.39
C HIS A 94 -15.36 -21.33 -43.61
N GLY A 95 -14.68 -21.20 -44.75
CA GLY A 95 -14.93 -22.00 -45.93
C GLY A 95 -14.82 -23.47 -45.53
N HIS A 96 -15.97 -24.14 -45.49
CA HIS A 96 -16.06 -25.59 -45.54
C HIS A 96 -15.38 -26.05 -46.84
N HIS A 97 -14.14 -26.52 -46.75
CA HIS A 97 -13.58 -27.40 -47.77
C HIS A 97 -14.05 -28.82 -47.48
N ASP A 98 -15.27 -29.13 -47.91
CA ASP A 98 -15.63 -30.48 -48.32
C ASP A 98 -14.96 -30.71 -49.69
N HIS A 99 -13.97 -31.61 -49.75
CA HIS A 99 -13.62 -32.44 -50.90
C HIS A 99 -12.55 -33.47 -50.54
#